data_AF-A0AAN7A2M4-F1
#
_entry.id   AF-A0AAN7A2M4-F1
#
_cell.length_a   1.000
_cell.length_b   1.000
_cell.length_c   1.000
_cell.angle_alpha   90.00
_cell.angle_beta   90.00
_cell.angle_gamma   90.00
#
_symmetry.space_group_name_H-M   'P 1'
#
loop_
_entity.id
_entity.type
_entity.pdbx_description
1 polymer ?
#
loop_
_entity_poly.entity_id
_entity_poly.type
_entity_poly.pdbx_seq_one_letter_code
_entity_poly.pdbx_strand_id
1 'polypeptide(L)'
;MTQNITIIDTSTRLSALLNDLVDLLTNPPSLCVDFDLEGGALSRCEALTILTIHVHPTNRTYLVEVYTLQSEAFFAPVESNPETTMK
;
A
#
# COMPACT_ATOMS: atom_id res chain seq x y z
N MET A 1 13.05 14.80 -12.68
CA MET A 1 12.23 13.57 -12.66
C MET A 1 11.20 13.77 -11.56
N THR A 2 9.94 13.96 -11.91
CA THR A 2 8.88 14.25 -10.92
C THR A 2 8.40 12.92 -10.36
N GLN A 3 8.66 12.64 -9.09
CA GLN A 3 8.09 11.46 -8.43
C GLN A 3 6.59 11.70 -8.22
N ASN A 4 5.76 10.73 -8.61
CA ASN A 4 4.32 10.83 -8.44
C ASN A 4 3.93 10.24 -7.09
N ILE A 5 3.81 11.12 -6.08
CA ILE A 5 3.52 10.75 -4.70
C ILE A 5 2.01 10.78 -4.46
N THR A 6 1.46 9.69 -3.92
CA THR A 6 0.05 9.57 -3.56
C THR A 6 -0.07 9.27 -2.06
N ILE A 7 -0.75 10.14 -1.32
CA ILE A 7 -1.04 9.91 0.10
C ILE A 7 -2.24 8.96 0.21
N ILE A 8 -2.21 8.00 1.13
CA ILE A 8 -3.29 7.05 1.38
C ILE A 8 -3.69 7.17 2.85
N ASP A 9 -4.84 7.80 3.07
CA ASP A 9 -5.37 8.25 4.37
C ASP A 9 -6.80 7.75 4.65
N THR A 10 -7.38 7.00 3.71
CA THR A 10 -8.73 6.45 3.81
C THR A 10 -8.76 4.98 3.37
N SER A 11 -9.64 4.19 3.98
CA SER A 11 -9.79 2.76 3.67
C SER A 11 -10.06 2.52 2.17
N THR A 12 -10.91 3.33 1.53
CA THR A 12 -11.20 3.21 0.09
C THR A 12 -9.95 3.38 -0.78
N ARG A 13 -9.09 4.34 -0.45
CA ARG A 13 -7.83 4.56 -1.20
C ARG A 13 -6.84 3.44 -0.94
N LEU A 14 -6.84 2.87 0.26
CA LEU A 14 -6.03 1.71 0.59
C LEU A 14 -6.48 0.46 -0.19
N SER A 15 -7.78 0.21 -0.28
CA SER A 15 -8.33 -0.87 -1.11
C SER A 15 -7.97 -0.71 -2.60
N ALA A 16 -8.10 0.51 -3.14
CA ALA A 16 -7.71 0.80 -4.52
C ALA A 16 -6.20 0.56 -4.77
N LEU A 17 -5.33 0.98 -3.84
CA LEU A 17 -3.90 0.68 -3.90
C LEU A 17 -3.64 -0.83 -3.91
N LEU A 18 -4.32 -1.61 -3.06
CA LEU A 18 -4.15 -3.05 -3.02
C LEU A 18 -4.56 -3.71 -4.36
N ASN A 19 -5.64 -3.25 -4.98
CA ASN A 19 -6.04 -3.71 -6.31
C ASN A 19 -4.98 -3.40 -7.37
N ASP A 20 -4.47 -2.17 -7.40
CA ASP A 20 -3.42 -1.76 -8.34
C ASP A 20 -2.16 -2.64 -8.20
N LEU A 21 -1.77 -2.95 -6.96
CA LEU A 21 -0.62 -3.82 -6.69
C LEU A 21 -0.86 -5.28 -7.14
N VAL A 22 -2.08 -5.80 -6.99
CA VAL A 22 -2.46 -7.14 -7.49
C VAL A 22 -2.38 -7.21 -9.02
N ASP A 23 -2.87 -6.19 -9.71
CA ASP A 23 -2.82 -6.13 -11.18
C ASP A 23 -1.37 -6.05 -11.71
N LEU A 24 -0.48 -5.40 -10.96
CA LEU A 24 0.95 -5.32 -11.26
C LEU A 24 1.71 -6.64 -11.02
N LEU A 25 1.20 -7.54 -10.18
CA LEU A 25 1.79 -8.88 -9.99
C LEU A 25 1.56 -9.79 -11.20
N THR A 26 0.46 -9.58 -11.92
CA THR A 26 0.04 -10.47 -13.02
C THR A 26 0.52 -10.00 -14.39
N ASN A 27 0.93 -8.74 -14.55
CA ASN A 27 1.41 -8.17 -15.80
C ASN A 27 2.92 -7.82 -15.75
N PRO A 28 3.73 -8.27 -16.72
CA PRO A 28 5.13 -7.87 -16.80
C PRO A 28 5.27 -6.38 -17.18
N PRO A 29 6.33 -5.69 -16.72
CA PRO A 29 7.43 -6.20 -15.91
C PRO A 29 7.03 -6.45 -14.45
N SER A 30 7.52 -7.56 -13.89
CA SER A 30 7.19 -8.03 -12.55
C SER A 30 7.33 -6.94 -11.49
N LEU A 31 6.37 -6.86 -10.58
CA LEU A 31 6.38 -5.95 -9.44
C LEU A 31 7.72 -6.01 -8.68
N CYS A 32 8.41 -4.87 -8.63
CA CYS A 32 9.50 -4.62 -7.69
C CYS A 32 9.02 -3.48 -6.78
N VAL A 33 8.97 -3.76 -5.47
CA VAL A 33 8.47 -2.83 -4.45
C VAL A 33 9.48 -2.68 -3.34
N ASP A 34 9.78 -1.43 -2.99
CA ASP A 34 10.48 -1.10 -1.77
C ASP A 34 9.47 -0.66 -0.71
N PHE A 35 9.60 -1.20 0.49
CA PHE A 35 8.81 -0.84 1.66
C PHE A 35 9.70 -0.18 2.69
N ASP A 36 9.35 1.04 3.08
CA ASP A 36 9.99 1.77 4.17
C ASP A 36 8.97 2.06 5.27
N LEU A 37 9.40 1.94 6.52
CA LEU A 37 8.57 2.13 7.71
C LEU A 37 9.09 3.33 8.48
N GLU A 38 8.26 4.34 8.70
CA GLU A 38 8.62 5.53 9.46
C GLU A 38 7.77 5.63 10.76
N GLY A 39 8.42 6.00 11.87
CA GLY A 39 7.75 6.22 13.15
C GLY A 39 8.67 6.59 14.30
N GLY A 40 8.06 6.98 15.43
CA GLY A 40 8.75 7.49 16.64
C GLY A 40 9.73 6.51 17.28
N ALA A 41 9.41 5.20 17.24
CA ALA A 41 10.33 4.09 17.44
C ALA A 41 9.78 2.83 16.76
N LEU A 42 10.49 2.29 15.77
CA LEU A 42 10.07 1.13 14.97
C LEU A 42 10.18 -0.21 15.73
N SER A 43 10.00 -0.20 17.05
CA SER A 43 9.97 -1.39 17.90
C SER A 43 8.52 -1.84 18.10
N ARG A 44 8.32 -3.06 18.60
CA ARG A 44 6.99 -3.68 18.77
C ARG A 44 6.02 -2.93 19.70
N CYS A 45 6.52 -1.95 20.45
CA CYS A 45 5.77 -1.26 21.49
C CYS A 45 5.26 0.11 21.06
N GLU A 46 5.65 0.63 19.89
CA GLU A 46 5.24 1.94 19.42
C GLU A 46 4.59 1.86 18.03
N ALA A 47 3.73 2.83 17.75
CA ALA A 47 2.87 2.82 16.57
C ALA A 47 3.65 3.20 15.31
N LEU A 48 3.49 2.39 14.26
CA LEU A 48 3.85 2.77 12.90
C LEU A 48 3.07 4.03 12.52
N THR A 49 3.77 5.03 12.00
CA THR A 49 3.16 6.31 11.69
C THR A 49 2.88 6.43 10.20
N ILE A 50 3.86 6.02 9.36
CA ILE A 50 3.77 6.05 7.90
C ILE A 50 4.41 4.78 7.32
N LEU A 51 3.79 4.24 6.27
CA LEU A 51 4.35 3.18 5.42
C LEU A 51 4.54 3.73 4.00
N THR A 52 5.77 3.71 3.51
CA THR A 52 6.10 4.14 2.15
C THR A 52 6.24 2.93 1.24
N ILE A 53 5.59 2.98 0.08
CA ILE A 53 5.63 1.92 -0.94
C ILE A 53 6.06 2.54 -2.26
N HIS A 54 7.24 2.15 -2.76
CA HIS A 54 7.72 2.59 -4.07
C HIS A 54 7.57 1.49 -5.11
N VAL A 55 6.85 1.76 -6.19
CA VAL A 55 6.61 0.81 -7.29
C VAL A 55 7.50 1.17 -8.48
N HIS A 56 8.57 0.39 -8.68
CA HIS A 56 9.59 0.66 -9.71
C HIS A 56 9.04 0.76 -11.13
N PRO A 57 8.19 -0.17 -11.62
CA PRO A 57 7.70 -0.12 -13.00
C PRO A 57 6.94 1.16 -13.36
N THR A 58 6.28 1.78 -12.37
CA THR A 58 5.42 2.94 -12.59
C THR A 58 6.03 4.24 -12.06
N ASN A 59 7.17 4.16 -11.35
CA ASN A 59 7.80 5.26 -10.63
C ASN A 59 6.79 6.04 -9.74
N ARG A 60 5.89 5.29 -9.11
CA ARG A 60 4.87 5.82 -8.19
C ARG A 60 5.27 5.49 -6.76
N THR A 61 5.07 6.47 -5.88
CA THR A 61 5.29 6.31 -4.45
C THR A 61 3.97 6.50 -3.72
N TYR A 62 3.62 5.58 -2.84
CA TYR A 62 2.46 5.67 -1.98
C TYR A 62 2.92 5.91 -0.54
N LEU A 63 2.35 6.92 0.11
CA LEU A 63 2.56 7.21 1.52
C LEU A 63 1.29 6.84 2.27
N VAL A 64 1.30 5.70 2.94
CA VAL A 64 0.16 5.20 3.71
C VAL A 64 0.24 5.76 5.12
N GLU A 65 -0.69 6.63 5.49
CA GLU A 65 -0.79 7.20 6.83
C GLU A 65 -1.43 6.19 7.79
N VAL A 66 -0.61 5.28 8.30
CA VAL A 66 -1.01 4.26 9.27
C VAL A 66 -1.57 4.90 10.54
N TYR A 67 -1.02 6.04 10.97
CA TYR A 67 -1.51 6.76 12.13
C TYR A 67 -2.97 7.24 11.96
N THR A 68 -3.31 7.77 10.78
CA THR A 68 -4.65 8.27 10.45
C THR A 68 -5.64 7.13 10.27
N LEU A 69 -5.23 6.05 9.61
CA LEU A 69 -6.04 4.87 9.34
C LEU A 69 -6.23 3.95 10.55
N GLN A 70 -5.33 4.00 11.54
CA GLN A 70 -5.32 3.14 12.72
C GLN A 70 -5.50 1.65 12.36
N SER A 71 -6.51 0.97 12.90
CA SER A 71 -6.78 -0.43 12.59
C SER A 71 -7.14 -0.66 11.13
N GLU A 72 -7.77 0.30 10.45
CA GLU A 72 -8.18 0.14 9.05
C GLU A 72 -6.99 -0.06 8.11
N ALA A 73 -5.80 0.42 8.49
CA ALA A 73 -4.56 0.19 7.75
C ALA A 73 -4.21 -1.30 7.60
N PHE A 74 -4.71 -2.15 8.52
CA PHE A 74 -4.37 -3.58 8.60
C PHE A 74 -5.54 -4.50 8.25
N PHE A 75 -6.76 -3.96 8.12
CA PHE A 75 -7.98 -4.72 7.88
C PHE A 75 -8.76 -4.28 6.64
N ALA A 76 -8.22 -3.37 5.83
CA ALA A 76 -8.88 -2.95 4.60
C ALA A 76 -9.09 -4.15 3.66
N PRO A 77 -10.33 -4.44 3.24
CA PRO A 77 -10.59 -5.48 2.28
C PRO A 77 -10.02 -5.08 0.92
N VAL A 78 -9.46 -6.03 0.19
CA VAL A 78 -9.32 -5.92 -1.27
C VAL A 78 -10.76 -5.84 -1.82
N GLU A 79 -11.06 -4.94 -2.76
CA GLU A 79 -12.37 -4.99 -3.41
C GLU A 79 -12.44 -6.31 -4.19
N SER A 80 -13.10 -7.31 -3.60
CA SER A 80 -13.21 -8.62 -4.21
C SER A 80 -14.09 -8.50 -5.45
N ASN A 81 -13.49 -8.56 -6.64
CA ASN A 81 -14.24 -9.00 -7.80
C ASN A 81 -14.66 -10.46 -7.53
N PRO A 82 -15.95 -10.83 -7.55
CA PRO A 82 -16.44 -12.15 -7.14
C PRO A 82 -15.91 -13.35 -7.96
N GLU A 83 -15.03 -13.13 -8.93
CA GLU A 83 -14.50 -14.14 -9.85
C GLU A 83 -13.19 -14.80 -9.41
N THR A 84 -12.52 -14.34 -8.34
CA THR A 84 -11.18 -14.85 -7.96
C THR A 84 -11.13 -15.53 -6.58
N THR A 85 -12.13 -16.35 -6.25
CA THR A 85 -11.93 -17.38 -5.23
C THR A 85 -11.14 -18.53 -5.86
N MET A 86 -9.87 -18.69 -5.49
CA MET A 86 -9.11 -19.89 -5.83
C MET A 86 -9.79 -21.08 -5.13
N LYS A 87 -10.33 -22.00 -5.95
CA LYS A 87 -10.93 -23.26 -5.50
C LYS A 87 -9.86 -24.34 -5.31
#